data_AF-A0AAV4G4N5-F1
#
_entry.id   AF-A0AAV4G4N5-F1
#
_cell.length_a   1.000
_cell.length_b   1.000
_cell.length_c   1.000
_cell.angle_alpha   90.00
_cell.angle_beta   90.00
_cell.angle_gamma   90.00
#
_symmetry.space_group_name_H-M   'P 1'
#
loop_
_entity.id
_entity.type
_entity.pdbx_description
1 polymer ?
#
loop_
_entity_poly.entity_id
_entity_poly.type
_entity_poly.pdbx_seq_one_letter_code
_entity_poly.pdbx_strand_id
1 'polypeptide(L)'
;MCSLLLIPNWVSKIFYFTTGCLNFLKLCKIKFYNFSLFHSVQSNLVAQTGDPTATGRGGESIFARLYGEQARFFDMEVSPRIKHIQRGLVSMVNNGSGMHGSQFFITLAENLDYLDGKHTVFGEVVEGLDILDKLNNTFCGEDNRPHQDIRIYHTVILDDPYDDPDNLVIPPMSPGPTEEMLNFLDVTFLALNSDQIPCDFIKQI
;
A
#
# COMPACT_ATOMS: atom_id res chain seq x y z
N MET A 1 2.83 -19.95 4.25
CA MET A 1 4.07 -19.14 4.24
C MET A 1 3.65 -17.69 4.24
N CYS A 2 4.41 -16.73 4.79
CA CYS A 2 3.98 -15.33 4.99
C CYS A 2 5.01 -14.34 4.37
N SER A 3 4.59 -13.36 3.57
CA SER A 3 5.41 -12.34 2.92
C SER A 3 5.45 -11.21 3.89
N LEU A 4 6.64 -10.73 4.16
CA LEU A 4 6.84 -9.45 4.81
C LEU A 4 7.07 -8.40 3.71
N LEU A 5 6.27 -7.34 3.69
CA LEU A 5 6.54 -6.15 2.87
C LEU A 5 6.99 -5.01 3.79
N LEU A 6 8.16 -4.43 3.55
CA LEU A 6 8.59 -3.18 4.15
C LEU A 6 8.16 -2.01 3.26
N ILE A 7 7.14 -1.29 3.70
CA ILE A 7 6.95 0.13 3.37
C ILE A 7 7.69 0.89 4.49
N PRO A 8 8.38 2.02 4.27
CA PRO A 8 9.36 2.50 5.24
C PRO A 8 8.67 2.71 6.59
N ASN A 9 9.18 2.01 7.62
CA ASN A 9 8.71 1.95 9.02
C ASN A 9 7.54 1.01 9.36
N TRP A 10 7.09 0.12 8.46
CA TRP A 10 6.16 -0.95 8.82
C TRP A 10 6.34 -2.22 7.95
N VAL A 11 6.43 -3.40 8.61
CA VAL A 11 6.28 -4.76 8.06
C VAL A 11 4.83 -5.25 7.98
N SER A 12 4.26 -5.41 6.79
CA SER A 12 2.94 -6.06 6.62
C SER A 12 3.10 -7.56 6.38
N LYS A 13 2.29 -8.39 7.04
CA LYS A 13 2.13 -9.81 6.75
C LYS A 13 1.00 -10.01 5.77
N ILE A 14 1.31 -10.60 4.63
CA ILE A 14 0.31 -10.91 3.59
C ILE A 14 -0.24 -12.33 3.77
N PHE A 15 -1.56 -12.48 3.63
CA PHE A 15 -2.27 -13.75 3.72
C PHE A 15 -2.41 -14.37 2.31
N TYR A 16 -1.56 -15.33 1.96
CA TYR A 16 -1.39 -15.83 0.58
C TYR A 16 -2.50 -16.71 0.06
N PHE A 17 -3.59 -16.14 -0.42
CA PHE A 17 -4.60 -16.96 -1.10
C PHE A 17 -5.32 -16.23 -2.23
N THR A 18 -4.95 -14.98 -2.57
CA THR A 18 -5.79 -14.13 -3.44
C THR A 18 -5.01 -13.51 -4.60
N THR A 19 -5.72 -13.29 -5.72
CA THR A 19 -5.22 -12.50 -6.86
C THR A 19 -4.77 -11.10 -6.43
N GLY A 20 -5.37 -10.54 -5.37
CA GLY A 20 -4.97 -9.28 -4.77
C GLY A 20 -3.54 -9.30 -4.20
N CYS A 21 -3.12 -10.40 -3.57
CA CYS A 21 -1.77 -10.54 -3.05
C CYS A 21 -0.73 -10.54 -4.17
N LEU A 22 -0.98 -11.32 -5.23
CA LEU A 22 -0.12 -11.36 -6.42
C LEU A 22 -0.02 -9.96 -7.03
N ASN A 23 -1.16 -9.30 -7.24
CA ASN A 23 -1.21 -7.94 -7.77
C ASN A 23 -0.35 -6.98 -6.94
N PHE A 24 -0.57 -6.96 -5.62
CA PHE A 24 0.15 -6.07 -4.71
C PHE A 24 1.66 -6.32 -4.72
N LEU A 25 2.09 -7.59 -4.61
CA LEU A 25 3.50 -7.96 -4.59
C LEU A 25 4.20 -7.60 -5.90
N LYS A 26 3.60 -7.89 -7.06
CA LYS A 26 4.21 -7.55 -8.34
C LYS A 26 4.25 -6.03 -8.58
N LEU A 27 3.25 -5.28 -8.12
CA LEU A 27 3.28 -3.82 -8.13
C LEU A 27 4.41 -3.25 -7.24
N CYS A 28 4.62 -3.84 -6.06
CA CYS A 28 5.78 -3.50 -5.21
C CYS A 28 7.11 -3.81 -5.92
N LYS A 29 7.19 -4.96 -6.61
CA LYS A 29 8.42 -5.43 -7.29
C LYS A 29 8.85 -4.46 -8.39
N ILE A 30 7.88 -3.93 -9.13
CA ILE A 30 8.12 -2.91 -10.17
C ILE A 30 8.14 -1.47 -9.64
N LYS A 31 8.20 -1.29 -8.31
CA LYS A 31 8.32 0.02 -7.64
C LYS A 31 7.13 0.95 -7.88
N PHE A 32 5.97 0.40 -8.20
CA PHE A 32 4.74 1.15 -8.49
C PHE A 32 4.31 2.05 -7.32
N TYR A 33 4.42 1.53 -6.10
CA TYR A 33 3.99 2.24 -4.90
C TYR A 33 5.02 3.23 -4.36
N ASN A 34 6.23 3.30 -4.92
CA ASN A 34 7.22 4.27 -4.47
C ASN A 34 6.70 5.69 -4.69
N PHE A 35 6.87 6.52 -3.67
CA PHE A 35 6.31 7.86 -3.48
C PHE A 35 4.79 8.00 -3.59
N SER A 36 4.04 6.88 -3.56
CA SER A 36 2.58 6.92 -3.55
C SER A 36 2.08 7.68 -2.32
N LEU A 37 1.16 8.61 -2.57
CA LEU A 37 0.58 9.45 -1.53
C LEU A 37 -0.55 8.71 -0.80
N PHE A 38 -0.61 8.87 0.52
CA PHE A 38 -1.84 8.68 1.29
C PHE A 38 -2.78 9.84 0.99
N HIS A 39 -3.57 9.70 -0.07
CA HIS A 39 -4.42 10.78 -0.59
C HIS A 39 -5.72 10.95 0.20
N SER A 40 -6.06 10.00 1.09
CA SER A 40 -7.18 10.11 2.02
C SER A 40 -6.85 9.41 3.33
N VAL A 41 -7.01 10.10 4.45
CA VAL A 41 -6.85 9.55 5.81
C VAL A 41 -8.05 9.99 6.64
N GLN A 42 -8.85 9.01 7.05
CA GLN A 42 -10.04 9.21 7.87
C GLN A 42 -9.78 8.66 9.26
N SER A 43 -9.70 9.56 10.25
CA SER A 43 -9.46 9.18 11.64
C SER A 43 -10.51 8.20 12.15
N ASN A 44 -10.04 7.17 12.84
CA ASN A 44 -10.80 6.04 13.35
C ASN A 44 -11.54 5.25 12.26
N LEU A 45 -11.02 5.28 11.04
CA LEU A 45 -11.56 4.53 9.92
C LEU A 45 -10.42 3.87 9.12
N VAL A 46 -9.88 4.55 8.12
CA VAL A 46 -8.90 4.00 7.19
C VAL A 46 -7.93 5.06 6.67
N ALA A 47 -6.72 4.63 6.32
CA ALA A 47 -5.77 5.41 5.54
C ALA A 47 -5.61 4.77 4.15
N GLN A 48 -5.93 5.50 3.09
CA GLN A 48 -6.00 5.02 1.71
C GLN A 48 -4.85 5.56 0.85
N THR A 49 -4.27 4.69 0.04
CA THR A 49 -3.13 4.97 -0.85
C THR A 49 -3.16 4.08 -2.09
N GLY A 50 -2.08 4.08 -2.88
CA GLY A 50 -1.93 3.23 -4.07
C GLY A 50 -2.53 3.81 -5.35
N ASP A 51 -2.86 5.10 -5.37
CA ASP A 51 -3.20 5.83 -6.59
C ASP A 51 -2.00 6.69 -7.04
N PRO A 52 -1.32 6.36 -8.16
CA PRO A 52 -0.21 7.15 -8.69
C PRO A 52 -0.57 8.60 -9.04
N THR A 53 -1.85 8.86 -9.33
CA THR A 53 -2.33 10.20 -9.66
C THR A 53 -2.69 11.02 -8.43
N ALA A 54 -2.76 10.40 -7.25
CA ALA A 54 -3.17 11.02 -5.99
C ALA A 54 -4.54 11.72 -6.01
N THR A 55 -5.42 11.32 -6.95
CA THR A 55 -6.77 11.87 -7.11
C THR A 55 -7.85 11.04 -6.39
N GLY A 56 -7.50 9.82 -5.99
CA GLY A 56 -8.43 8.80 -5.48
C GLY A 56 -9.18 8.05 -6.57
N ARG A 57 -9.03 8.45 -7.84
CA ARG A 57 -9.74 7.86 -9.00
C ARG A 57 -8.84 7.05 -9.93
N GLY A 58 -7.52 7.12 -9.73
CA GLY A 58 -6.56 6.41 -10.57
C GLY A 58 -6.23 5.01 -10.06
N GLY A 59 -5.04 4.55 -10.44
CA GLY A 59 -4.60 3.18 -10.20
C GLY A 59 -4.96 2.21 -11.32
N GLU A 60 -4.09 1.23 -11.45
CA GLU A 60 -4.16 0.08 -12.35
C GLU A 60 -3.63 -1.16 -11.63
N SER A 61 -4.05 -2.34 -12.05
CA SER A 61 -3.49 -3.60 -11.59
C SER A 61 -2.16 -3.92 -12.30
N ILE A 62 -1.41 -4.90 -11.79
CA ILE A 62 -0.25 -5.45 -12.50
C ILE A 62 -0.63 -5.98 -13.89
N PHE A 63 -1.84 -6.53 -14.03
CA PHE A 63 -2.31 -7.15 -15.26
C PHE A 63 -2.47 -6.15 -16.39
N ALA A 64 -2.69 -4.86 -16.06
CA ALA A 64 -2.70 -3.77 -17.04
C ALA A 64 -1.39 -3.73 -17.83
N ARG A 65 -0.25 -3.96 -17.16
CA ARG A 65 1.07 -3.96 -17.78
C ARG A 65 1.38 -5.24 -18.55
N LEU A 66 0.78 -6.34 -18.14
CA LEU A 66 1.01 -7.66 -18.75
C LEU A 66 0.12 -7.88 -19.98
N TYR A 67 -1.11 -7.39 -19.93
CA TYR A 67 -2.14 -7.70 -20.93
C TYR A 67 -2.75 -6.47 -21.59
N GLY A 68 -2.52 -5.26 -21.08
CA GLY A 68 -3.05 -3.99 -21.62
C GLY A 68 -4.19 -3.39 -20.77
N GLU A 69 -4.68 -2.21 -21.18
CA GLU A 69 -5.70 -1.42 -20.46
C GLU A 69 -6.99 -2.18 -20.14
N GLN A 70 -7.36 -3.20 -20.94
CA GLN A 70 -8.54 -4.03 -20.65
C GLN A 70 -8.40 -4.83 -19.34
N ALA A 71 -7.17 -5.06 -18.88
CA ALA A 71 -6.86 -5.72 -17.61
C ALA A 71 -6.49 -4.71 -16.51
N ARG A 72 -6.88 -3.43 -16.68
CA ARG A 72 -6.66 -2.38 -15.68
C ARG A 72 -7.19 -2.74 -14.31
N PHE A 73 -8.31 -3.46 -14.26
CA PHE A 73 -8.91 -3.96 -13.04
C PHE A 73 -9.14 -5.47 -13.12
N PHE A 74 -9.24 -6.13 -11.98
CA PHE A 74 -9.55 -7.55 -11.86
C PHE A 74 -10.65 -7.78 -10.82
N ASP A 75 -11.33 -8.92 -10.90
CA ASP A 75 -12.45 -9.21 -10.00
C ASP A 75 -12.00 -9.36 -8.53
N MET A 76 -12.84 -8.87 -7.62
CA MET A 76 -12.67 -9.10 -6.20
C MET A 76 -12.86 -10.58 -5.83
N GLU A 77 -12.36 -10.97 -4.66
CA GLU A 77 -12.58 -12.32 -4.16
C GLU A 77 -14.06 -12.52 -3.79
N VAL A 78 -14.68 -13.58 -4.32
CA VAL A 78 -16.11 -13.88 -4.14
C VAL A 78 -16.45 -14.25 -2.70
N SER A 79 -15.48 -14.68 -1.90
CA SER A 79 -15.69 -15.05 -0.49
C SER A 79 -14.46 -14.73 0.37
N PRO A 80 -14.25 -13.43 0.70
CA PRO A 80 -13.15 -13.02 1.55
C PRO A 80 -13.22 -13.73 2.90
N ARG A 81 -12.12 -14.39 3.29
CA ARG A 81 -12.06 -15.17 4.53
C ARG A 81 -11.85 -14.30 5.76
N ILE A 82 -11.26 -13.12 5.56
CA ILE A 82 -10.82 -12.24 6.62
C ILE A 82 -11.75 -11.03 6.65
N LYS A 83 -12.25 -10.73 7.85
CA LYS A 83 -13.14 -9.62 8.14
C LYS A 83 -12.37 -8.43 8.70
N HIS A 84 -12.91 -7.23 8.58
CA HIS A 84 -12.29 -6.00 9.06
C HIS A 84 -12.43 -5.81 10.60
N ILE A 85 -12.07 -6.84 11.37
CA ILE A 85 -12.31 -6.88 12.82
C ILE A 85 -11.30 -6.08 13.65
N GLN A 86 -10.07 -5.91 13.14
CA GLN A 86 -8.99 -5.30 13.89
C GLN A 86 -8.38 -4.14 13.12
N ARG A 87 -7.72 -3.26 13.88
CA ARG A 87 -6.86 -2.23 13.33
C ARG A 87 -5.65 -2.87 12.65
N GLY A 88 -5.15 -2.22 11.61
CA GLY A 88 -3.96 -2.65 10.91
C GLY A 88 -4.18 -3.68 9.81
N LEU A 89 -5.42 -3.93 9.41
CA LEU A 89 -5.69 -4.77 8.26
C LEU A 89 -5.44 -4.00 6.96
N VAL A 90 -4.75 -4.63 6.02
CA VAL A 90 -4.48 -4.10 4.67
C VAL A 90 -5.51 -4.70 3.72
N SER A 91 -6.26 -3.84 3.04
CA SER A 91 -7.42 -4.23 2.25
C SER A 91 -7.44 -3.53 0.90
N MET A 92 -7.76 -4.27 -0.16
CA MET A 92 -7.89 -3.72 -1.51
C MET A 92 -9.14 -2.85 -1.61
N VAL A 93 -8.97 -1.66 -2.17
CA VAL A 93 -10.10 -0.77 -2.48
C VAL A 93 -10.89 -1.38 -3.63
N ASN A 94 -12.21 -1.34 -3.52
CA ASN A 94 -13.10 -1.66 -4.62
C ASN A 94 -13.31 -0.38 -5.42
N ASN A 95 -12.83 -0.37 -6.66
CA ASN A 95 -12.89 0.76 -7.57
C ASN A 95 -14.27 0.90 -8.25
N GLY A 96 -15.28 0.15 -7.79
CA GLY A 96 -16.60 0.05 -8.38
C GLY A 96 -16.82 -1.33 -9.00
N SER A 97 -18.09 -1.74 -9.08
CA SER A 97 -18.52 -3.00 -9.73
C SER A 97 -17.85 -4.27 -9.22
N GLY A 98 -17.28 -4.26 -8.01
CA GLY A 98 -16.59 -5.44 -7.45
C GLY A 98 -15.22 -5.68 -8.07
N MET A 99 -14.55 -4.62 -8.54
CA MET A 99 -13.23 -4.73 -9.15
C MET A 99 -12.13 -4.06 -8.32
N HIS A 100 -10.93 -4.64 -8.35
CA HIS A 100 -9.72 -4.15 -7.71
C HIS A 100 -8.70 -3.64 -8.73
N GLY A 101 -7.92 -2.65 -8.32
CA GLY A 101 -6.77 -2.12 -9.05
C GLY A 101 -5.51 -2.17 -8.19
N SER A 102 -4.84 -1.02 -8.05
CA SER A 102 -3.68 -0.86 -7.15
C SER A 102 -4.00 -0.19 -5.82
N GLN A 103 -5.16 0.45 -5.70
CA GLN A 103 -5.50 1.17 -4.48
C GLN A 103 -5.79 0.21 -3.33
N PHE A 104 -5.25 0.53 -2.16
CA PHE A 104 -5.48 -0.21 -0.93
C PHE A 104 -5.59 0.77 0.23
N PHE A 105 -6.16 0.29 1.33
CA PHE A 105 -6.20 1.03 2.58
C PHE A 105 -5.73 0.18 3.74
N ILE A 106 -5.43 0.87 4.83
CA ILE A 106 -5.10 0.26 6.12
C ILE A 106 -6.15 0.68 7.14
N THR A 107 -6.70 -0.27 7.89
CA THR A 107 -7.67 0.04 8.95
C THR A 107 -6.98 0.75 10.11
N LEU A 108 -7.57 1.86 10.57
CA LEU A 108 -7.09 2.65 11.70
C LEU A 108 -7.93 2.44 12.97
N ALA A 109 -9.04 1.72 12.86
CA ALA A 109 -9.91 1.30 13.96
C ALA A 109 -10.29 -0.18 13.82
N GLU A 110 -10.96 -0.69 14.85
CA GLU A 110 -11.45 -2.06 14.95
C GLU A 110 -12.93 -2.14 14.54
N ASN A 111 -13.42 -3.37 14.28
CA ASN A 111 -14.83 -3.69 14.01
C ASN A 111 -15.47 -2.86 12.87
N LEU A 112 -14.77 -2.74 11.75
CA LEU A 112 -15.23 -2.04 10.56
C LEU A 112 -16.04 -2.96 9.63
N ASP A 113 -16.94 -3.77 10.19
CA ASP A 113 -17.65 -4.87 9.50
C ASP A 113 -18.45 -4.41 8.27
N TYR A 114 -18.83 -3.14 8.19
CA TYR A 114 -19.53 -2.57 7.02
C TYR A 114 -18.65 -2.44 5.76
N LEU A 115 -17.33 -2.66 5.90
CA LEU A 115 -16.37 -2.80 4.79
C LEU A 115 -16.31 -4.24 4.26
N ASP A 116 -16.79 -5.22 5.01
CA ASP A 116 -16.80 -6.63 4.60
C ASP A 116 -17.68 -6.84 3.37
N GLY A 117 -17.22 -7.70 2.46
CA GLY A 117 -17.90 -7.96 1.18
C GLY A 117 -17.88 -6.79 0.19
N LYS A 118 -17.36 -5.62 0.59
CA LYS A 118 -17.07 -4.50 -0.32
C LYS A 118 -15.60 -4.41 -0.65
N HIS A 119 -14.74 -4.71 0.32
CA HIS A 119 -13.29 -4.68 0.21
C HIS A 119 -12.68 -6.02 0.60
N THR A 120 -11.50 -6.32 0.05
CA THR A 120 -10.84 -7.62 0.27
C THR A 120 -9.59 -7.44 1.10
N VAL A 121 -9.62 -7.91 2.35
CA VAL A 121 -8.44 -7.96 3.22
C VAL A 121 -7.45 -8.96 2.66
N PHE A 122 -6.20 -8.54 2.47
CA PHE A 122 -5.13 -9.39 1.95
C PHE A 122 -3.88 -9.40 2.84
N GLY A 123 -3.81 -8.55 3.86
CA GLY A 123 -2.70 -8.53 4.81
C GLY A 123 -3.03 -7.84 6.13
N GLU A 124 -2.06 -7.79 7.02
CA GLU A 124 -2.11 -7.13 8.31
C GLU A 124 -0.78 -6.45 8.66
N VAL A 125 -0.78 -5.42 9.52
CA VAL A 125 0.46 -4.91 10.12
C VAL A 125 0.95 -5.88 11.15
N VAL A 126 2.23 -6.21 11.10
CA VAL A 126 2.88 -6.93 12.20
C VAL A 126 3.84 -6.05 13.00
N GLU A 127 4.40 -5.00 12.40
CA GLU A 127 5.28 -4.04 13.09
C GLU A 127 4.88 -2.59 12.77
N GLY A 128 5.41 -1.57 13.44
CA GLY A 128 5.09 -0.17 13.08
C GLY A 128 3.66 0.29 13.39
N LEU A 129 3.00 -0.29 14.40
CA LEU A 129 1.67 0.16 14.86
C LEU A 129 1.67 1.64 15.30
N ASP A 130 2.80 2.17 15.76
CA ASP A 130 2.96 3.59 16.12
C ASP A 130 2.83 4.52 14.89
N ILE A 131 3.18 4.02 13.69
CA ILE A 131 2.97 4.75 12.44
C ILE A 131 1.48 4.84 12.13
N LEU A 132 0.70 3.80 12.43
CA LEU A 132 -0.74 3.90 12.33
C LEU A 132 -1.31 4.94 13.29
N ASP A 133 -0.71 5.13 14.48
CA ASP A 133 -1.19 6.15 15.43
C ASP A 133 -0.93 7.53 14.86
N LYS A 134 0.24 7.75 14.25
CA LYS A 134 0.58 9.00 13.56
C LYS A 134 -0.35 9.27 12.38
N LEU A 135 -0.64 8.25 11.55
CA LEU A 135 -1.63 8.36 10.48
C LEU A 135 -3.01 8.74 11.04
N ASN A 136 -3.47 8.04 12.06
CA ASN A 136 -4.80 8.28 12.65
C ASN A 136 -4.98 9.68 13.22
N ASN A 137 -3.89 10.28 13.74
CA ASN A 137 -3.87 11.62 14.33
C ASN A 137 -3.43 12.71 13.34
N THR A 138 -3.27 12.38 12.05
CA THR A 138 -2.90 13.36 11.04
C THR A 138 -4.04 14.36 10.81
N PHE A 139 -3.69 15.65 10.73
CA PHE A 139 -4.66 16.69 10.38
C PHE A 139 -5.00 16.63 8.90
N CYS A 140 -6.28 16.42 8.60
CA CYS A 140 -6.80 16.32 7.25
C CYS A 140 -7.76 17.48 6.94
N GLY A 141 -7.80 17.88 5.67
CA GLY A 141 -8.80 18.80 5.15
C GLY A 141 -10.19 18.17 5.04
N GLU A 142 -11.15 18.93 4.50
CA GLU A 142 -12.54 18.49 4.35
C GLU A 142 -12.71 17.27 3.43
N ASP A 143 -11.79 17.08 2.48
CA ASP A 143 -11.72 15.93 1.58
C ASP A 143 -11.00 14.70 2.20
N ASN A 144 -10.68 14.77 3.49
CA ASN A 144 -9.85 13.81 4.22
C ASN A 144 -8.41 13.73 3.70
N ARG A 145 -7.95 14.69 2.90
CA ARG A 145 -6.56 14.73 2.46
C ARG A 145 -5.68 15.28 3.57
N PRO A 146 -4.57 14.61 3.94
CA PRO A 146 -3.59 15.16 4.88
C PRO A 146 -3.11 16.56 4.45
N HIS A 147 -3.01 17.49 5.40
CA HIS A 147 -2.41 18.81 5.14
C HIS A 147 -0.92 18.72 4.85
N GLN A 148 -0.24 17.76 5.48
CA GLN A 148 1.14 17.42 5.18
C GLN A 148 1.13 16.11 4.38
N ASP A 149 1.81 16.11 3.24
CA ASP A 149 1.92 14.94 2.38
C ASP A 149 2.57 13.76 3.13
N ILE A 150 1.89 12.62 3.16
CA ILE A 150 2.41 11.36 3.69
C ILE A 150 2.56 10.38 2.53
N ARG A 151 3.76 9.84 2.32
CA ARG A 151 4.09 9.04 1.14
C ARG A 151 4.80 7.73 1.50
N ILE A 152 4.56 6.69 0.70
CA ILE A 152 5.33 5.45 0.72
C ILE A 152 6.68 5.74 0.07
N TYR A 153 7.77 5.92 0.81
CA TYR A 153 9.06 6.23 0.18
C TYR A 153 9.57 5.07 -0.70
N HIS A 154 9.52 3.84 -0.19
CA HIS A 154 10.05 2.67 -0.86
C HIS A 154 9.37 1.38 -0.41
N THR A 155 9.30 0.38 -1.29
CA THR A 155 8.80 -0.97 -0.99
C THR A 155 9.91 -2.03 -1.11
N VAL A 156 10.08 -2.84 -0.07
CA VAL A 156 10.96 -4.04 -0.06
C VAL A 156 10.10 -5.28 0.15
N ILE A 157 10.25 -6.26 -0.73
CA ILE A 157 9.60 -7.57 -0.61
C ILE A 157 10.59 -8.51 0.05
N LEU A 158 10.24 -9.07 1.21
CA LEU A 158 11.12 -10.01 1.93
C LEU A 158 10.92 -11.47 1.50
N ASP A 159 9.70 -11.82 1.09
CA ASP A 159 9.36 -13.13 0.54
C ASP A 159 8.31 -12.92 -0.55
N ASP A 160 8.40 -13.66 -1.65
CA ASP A 160 7.47 -13.62 -2.79
C ASP A 160 7.26 -15.06 -3.27
N PRO A 161 6.16 -15.72 -2.90
CA PRO A 161 5.90 -17.10 -3.24
C PRO A 161 5.17 -17.24 -4.59
N TYR A 162 4.95 -16.14 -5.29
CA TYR A 162 4.37 -16.16 -6.63
C TYR A 162 5.49 -16.10 -7.66
N ASP A 163 5.40 -16.94 -8.68
CA ASP A 163 6.28 -16.82 -9.84
C ASP A 163 6.12 -15.45 -10.51
N ASP A 164 7.20 -14.95 -11.10
CA ASP A 164 7.13 -13.75 -11.92
C ASP A 164 6.51 -14.10 -13.28
N PRO A 165 5.53 -13.31 -13.76
CA PRO A 165 5.01 -13.47 -15.11
C PRO A 165 6.10 -13.13 -16.14
N ASP A 166 6.15 -13.86 -17.26
CA ASP A 166 7.25 -13.81 -18.24
C ASP A 166 7.60 -12.40 -18.75
N ASN A 167 6.61 -11.52 -18.86
CA ASN A 167 6.78 -10.17 -19.39
C ASN A 167 6.94 -9.09 -18.30
N LEU A 168 7.22 -9.49 -17.05
CA LEU A 168 7.40 -8.55 -15.96
C LEU A 168 8.76 -7.84 -16.06
N VAL A 169 8.74 -6.55 -16.38
CA VAL A 169 9.94 -5.71 -16.38
C VAL A 169 10.15 -5.13 -14.99
N ILE A 170 11.20 -5.58 -14.30
CA ILE A 170 11.59 -5.07 -12.98
C ILE A 170 12.68 -4.01 -13.16
N PRO A 171 12.48 -2.77 -12.66
CA PRO A 171 13.50 -1.74 -12.75
C PRO A 171 14.71 -2.11 -11.87
N PRO A 172 15.95 -1.88 -12.33
CA PRO A 172 17.15 -2.26 -11.60
C PRO A 172 17.36 -1.43 -10.32
N MET A 173 16.76 -0.23 -10.26
CA MET A 173 16.85 0.68 -9.13
C MET A 173 15.48 1.32 -8.89
N SER A 174 15.27 1.72 -7.64
CA SER A 174 14.11 2.55 -7.28
C SER A 174 14.22 3.91 -7.95
N PRO A 175 13.11 4.46 -8.48
CA PRO A 175 13.11 5.81 -9.02
C PRO A 175 13.52 6.80 -7.92
N GLY A 176 14.24 7.86 -8.30
CA GLY A 176 14.45 9.01 -7.41
C GLY A 176 13.16 9.83 -7.23
N PRO A 177 13.09 10.70 -6.21
CA PRO A 177 11.99 11.64 -6.07
C PRO A 177 11.96 12.61 -7.28
N THR A 178 10.77 13.02 -7.72
CA THR A 178 10.62 14.03 -8.77
C THR A 178 10.97 15.42 -8.24
N GLU A 179 11.27 16.38 -9.13
CA GLU A 179 11.53 17.77 -8.72
C GLU A 179 10.34 18.38 -7.96
N GLU A 180 9.10 18.07 -8.38
CA GLU A 180 7.91 18.48 -7.65
C GLU A 180 7.89 17.91 -6.22
N MET A 181 8.24 16.63 -6.04
CA MET A 181 8.35 16.03 -4.71
C MET A 181 9.44 16.70 -3.87
N LEU A 182 10.60 17.01 -4.46
CA LEU A 182 11.67 17.72 -3.78
C LEU A 182 11.23 19.12 -3.31
N ASN A 183 10.46 19.83 -4.13
CA ASN A 183 9.89 21.14 -3.76
C ASN A 183 8.91 21.06 -2.58
N PHE A 184 8.21 19.93 -2.40
CA PHE A 184 7.36 19.69 -1.22
C PHE A 184 8.14 19.14 0.00
N LEU A 185 9.29 18.48 -0.24
CA LEU A 185 10.16 17.94 0.81
C LEU A 185 10.93 19.03 1.58
N ASP A 186 11.10 20.23 1.02
CA ASP A 186 11.78 21.36 1.67
C ASP A 186 11.02 21.96 2.87
N VAL A 187 9.75 21.61 3.10
CA VAL A 187 8.94 22.23 4.16
C VAL A 187 8.74 21.34 5.39
N THR A 188 8.99 20.02 5.35
CA THR A 188 8.83 19.20 6.56
C THR A 188 9.58 17.86 6.51
N PHE A 189 10.90 17.89 6.67
CA PHE A 189 11.61 16.77 7.32
C PHE A 189 11.20 16.72 8.80
N LEU A 190 10.01 16.16 9.09
CA LEU A 190 9.86 15.43 10.33
C LEU A 190 10.68 14.16 10.15
N ALA A 191 11.95 14.26 10.54
CA ALA A 191 12.77 13.12 10.85
C ALA A 191 11.99 12.19 11.79
N LEU A 192 11.35 11.15 11.24
CA LEU A 192 11.43 9.86 11.88
C LEU A 192 12.88 9.43 11.66
N ASN A 193 13.73 9.84 12.62
CA ASN A 193 15.17 9.60 12.71
C ASN A 193 15.74 8.74 11.58
N SER A 194 16.38 9.39 10.60
CA SER A 194 17.24 8.74 9.61
C SER A 194 18.57 8.26 10.21
N ASP A 195 18.69 8.19 11.53
CA ASP A 195 19.82 7.53 12.19
C ASP A 195 19.44 6.09 12.52
N GLN A 196 20.08 5.17 11.79
CA GLN A 196 20.01 3.71 11.87
C GLN A 196 18.87 3.04 11.08
N ILE A 197 19.04 2.97 9.76
CA ILE A 197 18.97 1.64 9.14
C ILE A 197 20.40 1.12 9.16
N PRO A 198 20.81 0.27 10.14
CA PRO A 198 22.13 -0.31 10.10
C PRO A 198 22.25 -1.14 8.82
N CYS A 199 23.27 -0.85 8.01
CA CYS A 199 23.66 -1.69 6.88
C CYS A 199 23.85 -3.18 7.27
N ASP A 200 23.97 -3.46 8.57
CA ASP A 200 24.11 -4.81 9.13
C ASP A 200 22.80 -5.63 9.10
N PHE A 201 21.62 -5.01 8.96
CA PHE A 201 20.35 -5.75 8.87
C PHE A 201 20.18 -6.48 7.53
N ILE A 202 20.87 -6.04 6.47
CA ILE A 202 20.88 -6.69 5.15
C ILE A 202 21.78 -7.95 5.16
N LYS A 203 22.61 -8.16 6.18
CA LYS A 203 23.61 -9.24 6.21
C LYS A 203 23.25 -10.43 7.11
N GLN A 204 22.08 -10.44 7.76
CA GLN A 204 21.66 -11.53 8.64
C GLN A 204 20.32 -12.18 8.28
N ILE A 205 19.86 -12.01 7.04
CA ILE A 205 18.74 -12.77 6.46
C ILE A 205 19.25 -13.52 5.24
#